data_AF-A0A2E4XWU6-F1
#
_entry.id   AF-A0A2E4XWU6-F1
#
_cell.length_a   1.000
_cell.length_b   1.000
_cell.length_c   1.000
_cell.angle_alpha   90.00
_cell.angle_beta   90.00
_cell.angle_gamma   90.00
#
_symmetry.space_group_name_H-M   'P 1'
#
loop_
_entity.id
_entity.type
_entity.pdbx_description
1 polymer ?
#
loop_
_entity_poly.entity_id
_entity_poly.type
_entity_poly.pdbx_seq_one_letter_code
_entity_poly.pdbx_strand_id
1 'polypeptide(L)'
;MSEEKQPGAPLYPDLVYCSRCCLPETVEGIEFDDMGICKACRASEEKMRIDWSKREETLREILEEAKANSGNNYDCMVPISGGKDSAFQLHILTRVYGCNPLAVTFSHNWYSKTGWENLWNVLERLDVDHVMYTPKR
;
A
#
# COMPACT_ATOMS: atom_id res chain seq x y z
N MET A 1 -18.77 43.69 12.19
CA MET A 1 -18.54 43.52 10.75
C MET A 1 -17.51 42.42 10.62
N SER A 2 -17.89 41.25 10.13
CA SER A 2 -16.94 40.14 9.93
C SER A 2 -15.94 40.55 8.84
N GLU A 3 -14.67 40.68 9.18
CA GLU A 3 -13.61 40.87 8.19
C GLU A 3 -13.63 39.69 7.22
N GLU A 4 -13.95 39.97 5.95
CA GLU A 4 -13.79 38.99 4.88
C GLU A 4 -12.30 38.66 4.76
N LYS A 5 -11.91 37.44 5.14
CA LYS A 5 -10.54 36.96 4.96
C LYS A 5 -10.23 36.89 3.47
N GLN A 6 -9.14 37.52 3.04
CA GLN A 6 -8.65 37.45 1.67
C GLN A 6 -8.38 35.97 1.29
N PRO A 7 -8.80 35.50 0.09
CA PRO A 7 -8.47 34.17 -0.39
C PRO A 7 -6.96 33.92 -0.36
N GLY A 8 -6.53 32.83 0.26
CA GLY A 8 -5.12 32.46 0.41
C GLY A 8 -4.42 33.05 1.64
N ALA A 9 -5.10 33.89 2.43
CA ALA A 9 -4.56 34.33 3.72
C ALA A 9 -4.50 33.16 4.72
N PRO A 10 -3.43 33.07 5.55
CA PRO A 10 -3.35 32.04 6.59
C PRO A 10 -4.52 32.17 7.56
N LEU A 11 -5.09 31.03 7.98
CA LEU A 11 -6.25 31.03 8.88
C LEU A 11 -5.88 31.58 10.26
N TYR A 12 -4.66 31.28 10.72
CA TYR A 12 -4.03 31.75 11.95
C TYR A 12 -2.67 32.39 11.62
N PRO A 13 -2.44 33.68 11.94
CA PRO A 13 -1.24 34.39 11.51
C PRO A 13 0.05 33.91 12.17
N ASP A 14 -0.06 33.29 13.35
CA ASP A 14 1.09 32.81 14.14
C ASP A 14 1.53 31.38 13.75
N LEU A 15 0.83 30.74 12.80
CA LEU A 15 1.19 29.41 12.31
C LEU A 15 1.90 29.47 10.97
N VAL A 16 2.89 28.60 10.80
CA VAL A 16 3.52 28.37 9.50
C VAL A 16 2.66 27.39 8.68
N TYR A 17 2.50 27.70 7.40
CA TYR A 17 1.75 26.87 6.45
C TYR A 17 2.62 26.51 5.26
N CYS A 18 2.38 25.33 4.70
CA CYS A 18 2.97 24.94 3.44
C CYS A 18 2.53 25.91 2.34
N SER A 19 3.50 26.52 1.65
CA SER A 19 3.24 27.46 0.55
C SER A 19 2.49 26.84 -0.63
N ARG A 20 2.42 25.50 -0.71
CA ARG A 20 1.79 24.75 -1.80
C ARG A 20 0.43 24.15 -1.46
N CYS A 21 0.30 23.52 -0.30
CA CYS A 21 -0.93 22.80 0.06
C CYS A 21 -1.68 23.39 1.25
N CYS A 22 -1.16 24.49 1.83
CA CYS A 22 -1.75 25.17 2.97
C CYS A 22 -1.91 24.28 4.22
N LEU A 23 -1.18 23.17 4.33
CA LEU A 23 -1.13 22.38 5.55
C LEU A 23 -0.34 23.15 6.63
N PRO A 24 -0.86 23.26 7.85
CA PRO A 24 -0.19 23.94 8.95
C PRO A 24 0.95 23.10 9.54
N GLU A 25 1.87 23.75 10.25
CA GLU A 25 2.94 23.12 11.01
C GLU A 25 2.46 22.20 12.15
N THR A 26 1.18 22.26 12.51
CA THR A 26 0.57 21.42 13.55
C THR A 26 0.25 20.00 13.07
N VAL A 27 0.42 19.70 11.79
CA VAL A 27 0.30 18.34 11.26
C VAL A 27 1.46 17.47 11.77
N GLU A 28 1.14 16.32 12.34
CA GLU A 28 2.15 15.40 12.89
C GLU A 28 3.19 15.01 11.83
N GLY A 29 4.48 15.18 12.16
CA GLY A 29 5.59 14.82 11.29
C GLY A 29 5.80 15.73 10.07
N ILE A 30 5.15 16.91 10.04
CA ILE A 30 5.37 17.88 8.97
C ILE A 30 6.70 18.61 9.18
N GLU A 31 7.50 18.64 8.11
CA GLU A 31 8.76 19.39 8.04
C GLU A 31 8.69 20.28 6.80
N PHE A 32 9.21 21.49 6.90
CA PHE A 32 9.28 22.44 5.80
C PHE A 32 10.74 22.57 5.33
N ASP A 33 10.91 22.73 4.02
CA ASP A 33 12.20 23.14 3.47
C ASP A 33 12.37 24.67 3.47
N ASP A 34 13.52 25.14 2.99
CA ASP A 34 13.85 26.57 2.91
C ASP A 34 12.89 27.39 2.03
N MET A 35 12.07 26.72 1.19
CA MET A 35 11.05 27.37 0.36
C MET A 35 9.65 27.29 0.99
N GLY A 36 9.53 26.83 2.24
CA GLY A 36 8.27 26.68 2.96
C GLY A 36 7.38 25.57 2.39
N ILE A 37 7.95 24.60 1.65
CA ILE A 37 7.21 23.47 1.08
C ILE A 37 7.31 22.29 2.04
N CYS A 38 6.16 21.70 2.38
CA CYS A 38 6.16 20.56 3.30
C CYS A 38 6.68 19.26 2.67
N LYS A 39 7.24 18.39 3.50
CA LYS A 39 7.74 17.06 3.14
C LYS A 39 6.73 16.21 2.35
N ALA A 40 5.43 16.30 2.65
CA ALA A 40 4.40 15.59 1.90
C ALA A 40 4.28 16.09 0.45
N CYS A 41 4.36 17.40 0.23
CA CYS A 41 4.40 17.98 -1.10
C CYS A 41 5.67 17.56 -1.86
N ARG A 42 6.83 17.51 -1.18
CA ARG A 42 8.08 17.01 -1.77
C ARG A 42 7.99 15.54 -2.17
N ALA A 43 7.52 14.68 -1.27
CA ALA A 43 7.30 13.27 -1.57
C ALA A 43 6.32 13.08 -2.75
N SER A 44 5.31 13.93 -2.88
CA SER A 44 4.41 13.92 -4.05
C SER A 44 5.15 14.26 -5.35
N GLU A 45 6.04 15.24 -5.33
CA GLU A 45 6.87 15.59 -6.49
C GLU A 45 7.85 14.50 -6.88
N GLU A 46 8.49 13.88 -5.88
CA GLU A 46 9.40 12.77 -6.10
C GLU A 46 8.69 11.58 -6.76
N LYS A 47 7.44 11.32 -6.38
CA LYS A 47 6.62 10.27 -7.01
C LYS A 47 6.41 10.49 -8.51
N MET A 48 6.36 11.75 -8.96
CA MET A 48 6.24 12.07 -10.39
C MET A 48 7.50 11.72 -11.20
N ARG A 49 8.64 11.51 -10.52
CA ARG A 49 9.92 11.15 -11.14
C ARG A 49 10.25 9.66 -11.04
N ILE A 50 9.32 8.84 -10.52
CA ILE A 50 9.52 7.40 -10.43
C ILE A 50 9.49 6.81 -11.84
N ASP A 51 10.60 6.18 -12.22
CA ASP A 51 10.66 5.30 -13.38
C ASP A 51 10.00 3.96 -13.03
N TRP A 52 8.72 3.84 -13.39
CA TRP A 52 7.93 2.64 -13.11
C TRP A 52 8.38 1.43 -13.92
N SER A 53 8.93 1.64 -15.13
CA SER A 53 9.46 0.57 -15.95
C SER A 53 10.70 -0.05 -15.31
N LYS A 54 11.62 0.79 -14.83
CA LYS A 54 12.80 0.32 -14.08
C LYS A 54 12.41 -0.38 -12.77
N ARG A 55 11.40 0.14 -12.05
CA ARG A 55 10.89 -0.51 -10.83
C ARG A 55 10.28 -1.88 -11.11
N GLU A 56 9.56 -2.01 -12.22
CA GLU A 56 8.99 -3.28 -12.66
C GLU A 56 10.10 -4.28 -13.03
N GLU A 57 11.15 -3.85 -13.74
CA GLU A 57 12.32 -4.68 -14.03
C GLU A 57 12.96 -5.24 -12.76
N THR A 58 13.24 -4.38 -11.78
CA THR A 58 13.77 -4.81 -10.47
C THR A 58 12.83 -5.77 -9.74
N LEU A 59 11.50 -5.55 -9.82
CA LEU A 59 10.53 -6.48 -9.23
C LEU A 59 10.59 -7.84 -9.93
N ARG A 60 10.67 -7.86 -11.27
CA ARG A 60 10.80 -9.11 -12.04
C ARG A 60 12.04 -9.89 -11.64
N GLU A 61 13.19 -9.21 -11.50
CA GLU A 61 14.43 -9.86 -11.04
C GLU A 61 14.26 -10.54 -9.68
N ILE A 62 13.65 -9.87 -8.71
CA ILE A 62 13.38 -10.42 -7.37
C ILE A 62 12.46 -11.65 -7.46
N LEU A 63 11.41 -11.59 -8.28
CA LEU A 63 10.46 -12.70 -8.42
C LEU A 63 11.07 -13.89 -9.15
N GLU A 64 11.88 -13.67 -10.18
CA GLU A 64 12.59 -14.75 -10.88
C GLU A 64 13.66 -15.40 -10.00
N GLU A 65 14.37 -14.62 -9.17
CA GLU A 65 15.27 -15.17 -8.15
C GLU A 65 14.51 -16.05 -7.14
N ALA A 66 13.35 -15.58 -6.66
CA ALA A 66 12.51 -16.33 -5.73
C ALA A 66 12.05 -17.68 -6.32
N LYS A 67 11.60 -17.68 -7.59
CA LYS A 67 11.23 -18.90 -8.33
C LYS A 67 12.40 -19.85 -8.53
N ALA A 68 13.57 -19.33 -8.91
CA ALA A 68 14.75 -20.17 -9.11
C ALA A 68 15.18 -20.88 -7.82
N ASN A 69 14.98 -20.23 -6.68
CA ASN A 69 15.34 -20.75 -5.37
C ASN A 69 14.26 -21.64 -4.72
N SER A 70 13.02 -21.64 -5.20
CA SER A 70 11.90 -22.39 -4.60
C SER A 70 11.90 -23.87 -4.96
N GLY A 71 12.50 -24.26 -6.09
CA GLY A 71 12.54 -25.64 -6.56
C GLY A 71 11.14 -26.20 -6.81
N ASN A 72 10.73 -27.21 -6.05
CA ASN A 72 9.38 -27.80 -6.11
C ASN A 72 8.44 -27.24 -5.02
N ASN A 73 8.77 -26.10 -4.41
CA ASN A 73 8.01 -25.47 -3.34
C ASN A 73 7.36 -24.15 -3.83
N TYR A 74 6.69 -23.43 -2.94
CA TYR A 74 6.12 -22.12 -3.23
C TYR A 74 7.21 -21.06 -3.43
N ASP A 75 7.00 -20.15 -4.38
CA ASP A 75 7.94 -19.07 -4.70
C ASP A 75 7.97 -17.99 -3.62
N CYS A 76 6.82 -17.75 -3.00
CA CYS A 76 6.65 -16.75 -1.96
C CYS A 76 5.42 -17.05 -1.09
N MET A 77 5.28 -16.31 0.00
CA MET A 77 4.08 -16.31 0.83
C MET A 77 3.33 -14.99 0.66
N VAL A 78 2.01 -15.06 0.52
CA VAL A 78 1.14 -13.88 0.42
C VAL A 78 0.16 -13.87 1.59
N PRO A 79 0.34 -12.97 2.57
CA PRO A 79 -0.68 -12.72 3.58
C PRO A 79 -1.98 -12.23 2.93
N ILE A 80 -3.09 -12.92 3.16
CA ILE A 80 -4.38 -12.59 2.56
C ILE A 80 -5.50 -12.54 3.60
N SER A 81 -6.38 -11.54 3.48
CA SER A 81 -7.52 -11.32 4.38
C SER A 81 -8.88 -11.32 3.68
N GLY A 82 -8.90 -11.39 2.34
CA GLY A 82 -10.09 -11.12 1.52
C GLY A 82 -10.31 -9.64 1.21
N GLY A 83 -9.39 -8.76 1.64
CA GLY A 83 -9.36 -7.35 1.26
C GLY A 83 -8.86 -7.15 -0.18
N LYS A 84 -9.28 -6.03 -0.79
CA LYS A 84 -8.95 -5.69 -2.18
C LYS A 84 -7.45 -5.67 -2.47
N ASP A 85 -6.65 -5.17 -1.52
CA ASP A 85 -5.22 -4.93 -1.74
C ASP A 85 -4.47 -6.28 -1.75
N SER A 86 -4.75 -7.16 -0.78
CA SER A 86 -4.19 -8.52 -0.77
C SER A 86 -4.67 -9.37 -1.95
N ALA A 87 -5.92 -9.20 -2.38
CA ALA A 87 -6.46 -9.88 -3.55
C ALA A 87 -5.77 -9.42 -4.84
N PHE A 88 -5.52 -8.12 -4.97
CA PHE A 88 -4.79 -7.56 -6.10
C PHE A 88 -3.33 -8.05 -6.11
N GLN A 89 -2.65 -8.06 -4.97
CA GLN A 89 -1.29 -8.60 -4.86
C GLN A 89 -1.23 -10.06 -5.30
N LEU A 90 -2.13 -10.90 -4.78
CA LEU A 90 -2.19 -12.32 -5.16
C LEU A 90 -2.49 -12.50 -6.65
N HIS A 91 -3.41 -11.70 -7.21
CA HIS A 91 -3.74 -11.72 -8.64
C HIS A 91 -2.54 -11.34 -9.51
N ILE A 92 -1.82 -10.27 -9.14
CA ILE A 92 -0.65 -9.81 -9.89
C ILE A 92 0.45 -10.87 -9.87
N LEU A 93 0.77 -11.44 -8.70
CA LEU A 93 1.80 -12.47 -8.58
C LEU A 93 1.45 -13.72 -9.39
N THR A 94 0.22 -14.19 -9.31
CA THR A 94 -0.22 -15.42 -10.01
C THR A 94 -0.45 -15.20 -11.50
N ARG A 95 -1.21 -14.18 -11.91
CA ARG A 95 -1.69 -14.00 -13.30
C ARG A 95 -0.74 -13.17 -14.17
N VAL A 96 -0.02 -12.22 -13.59
CA VAL A 96 0.87 -11.33 -14.37
C VAL A 96 2.31 -11.83 -14.32
N TYR A 97 2.77 -12.22 -13.12
CA TYR A 97 4.14 -12.68 -12.94
C TYR A 97 4.28 -14.20 -12.93
N GLY A 98 3.19 -14.98 -12.92
CA GLY A 98 3.27 -16.45 -13.00
C GLY A 98 4.01 -17.08 -11.81
N CYS A 99 3.92 -16.48 -10.62
CA CYS A 99 4.42 -17.06 -9.39
C CYS A 99 3.42 -18.09 -8.83
N ASN A 100 3.92 -19.06 -8.07
CA ASN A 100 3.19 -20.03 -7.28
C ASN A 100 3.28 -19.67 -5.78
N PRO A 101 2.44 -18.75 -5.28
CA PRO A 101 2.46 -18.33 -3.88
C PRO A 101 1.67 -19.28 -2.96
N LEU A 102 2.13 -19.41 -1.72
CA LEU A 102 1.29 -19.90 -0.62
C LEU A 102 0.51 -18.74 -0.03
N ALA A 103 -0.83 -18.78 -0.13
CA ALA A 103 -1.68 -17.82 0.54
C ALA A 103 -1.77 -18.12 2.04
N VAL A 104 -1.61 -17.11 2.90
CA VAL A 104 -1.62 -17.30 4.36
C VAL A 104 -2.59 -16.32 5.03
N THR A 105 -3.53 -16.84 5.82
CA THR A 105 -4.42 -16.00 6.63
C THR A 105 -4.15 -16.21 8.11
N PHE A 106 -3.83 -15.12 8.81
CA PHE A 106 -3.88 -15.08 10.27
C PHE A 106 -5.29 -14.77 10.73
N SER A 107 -5.90 -15.71 11.45
CA SER A 107 -7.29 -15.64 11.84
C SER A 107 -7.50 -14.90 13.15
N HIS A 108 -7.97 -13.65 13.04
CA HIS A 108 -8.37 -12.83 14.18
C HIS A 108 -9.77 -13.17 14.72
N ASN A 109 -10.38 -14.27 14.28
CA ASN A 109 -11.70 -14.76 14.70
C ASN A 109 -12.89 -13.81 14.45
N TRP A 110 -12.69 -12.70 13.73
CA TRP A 110 -13.72 -11.67 13.54
C TRP A 110 -13.86 -11.28 12.08
N TYR A 111 -14.54 -12.10 11.29
CA TYR A 111 -14.82 -11.78 9.89
C TYR A 111 -16.20 -11.15 9.74
N SER A 112 -16.28 -10.16 8.86
CA SER A 112 -17.57 -9.86 8.23
C SER A 112 -17.91 -10.99 7.26
N LYS A 113 -19.21 -11.27 7.06
CA LYS A 113 -19.67 -12.26 6.09
C LYS A 113 -19.09 -11.99 4.70
N THR A 114 -19.12 -10.73 4.27
CA THR A 114 -18.57 -10.30 2.97
C THR A 114 -17.06 -10.50 2.88
N GLY A 115 -16.30 -10.17 3.92
CA GLY A 115 -14.84 -10.37 3.92
C GLY A 115 -14.48 -11.86 3.83
N TRP A 116 -15.25 -12.71 4.51
CA TRP A 116 -15.11 -14.16 4.44
C TRP A 116 -15.38 -14.71 3.04
N GLU A 117 -16.51 -14.31 2.42
CA GLU A 117 -16.85 -14.70 1.06
C GLU A 117 -15.81 -14.21 0.04
N ASN A 118 -15.32 -12.98 0.19
CA ASN A 118 -14.26 -12.43 -0.66
C ASN A 118 -12.96 -13.23 -0.57
N LEU A 119 -12.55 -13.63 0.65
CA LEU A 119 -11.36 -14.45 0.85
C LEU A 119 -11.46 -15.75 0.05
N TRP A 120 -12.54 -16.51 0.24
CA TRP A 120 -12.73 -17.78 -0.47
C TRP A 120 -12.85 -17.61 -1.98
N ASN A 121 -13.59 -16.60 -2.44
CA ASN A 121 -13.71 -16.30 -3.87
C ASN A 121 -12.34 -16.04 -4.51
N VAL A 122 -11.46 -15.29 -3.85
CA VAL A 122 -10.14 -14.97 -4.41
C VAL A 122 -9.26 -16.21 -4.44
N LEU A 123 -9.26 -17.03 -3.39
CA LEU A 123 -8.49 -18.27 -3.33
C LEU A 123 -8.92 -19.25 -4.43
N GLU A 124 -10.22 -19.47 -4.58
CA GLU A 124 -10.77 -20.38 -5.61
C GLU A 124 -10.51 -19.86 -7.04
N ARG A 125 -10.67 -18.55 -7.28
CA ARG A 125 -10.47 -17.97 -8.63
C ARG A 125 -9.01 -17.92 -9.06
N LEU A 126 -8.09 -17.81 -8.10
CA LEU A 126 -6.66 -17.77 -8.39
C LEU A 126 -6.01 -19.14 -8.33
N ASP A 127 -6.71 -20.16 -7.81
CA ASP A 127 -6.26 -21.55 -7.74
C ASP A 127 -4.92 -21.68 -7.03
N VAL A 128 -4.89 -21.21 -5.78
CA VAL A 128 -3.68 -21.22 -4.93
C VAL A 128 -3.91 -22.00 -3.66
N ASP A 129 -2.85 -22.62 -3.16
CA ASP A 129 -2.87 -23.23 -1.84
C ASP A 129 -3.01 -22.17 -0.75
N HIS A 130 -3.76 -22.52 0.30
CA HIS A 130 -4.08 -21.63 1.40
C HIS A 130 -3.86 -22.31 2.75
N VAL A 131 -3.15 -21.61 3.64
CA VAL A 131 -3.02 -21.98 5.05
C VAL A 131 -3.66 -20.91 5.92
N MET A 132 -4.55 -21.34 6.80
CA MET A 132 -5.17 -20.49 7.79
C MET A 132 -4.73 -20.88 9.20
N TYR A 133 -4.16 -19.94 9.93
CA TYR A 133 -3.77 -20.14 11.33
C TYR A 133 -4.71 -19.38 12.27
N THR A 134 -5.25 -20.07 13.27
CA THR A 134 -6.05 -19.45 14.34
C THR A 134 -5.33 -19.64 15.68
N PRO A 135 -4.89 -18.56 16.37
CA PRO A 135 -4.24 -18.68 17.68
C PRO A 135 -5.22 -19.15 18.75
N LYS A 136 -4.69 -19.84 19.77
CA LYS A 136 -5.44 -20.21 20.98
C LYS A 136 -5.92 -18.95 21.69
N ARG A 137 -7.14 -18.99 22.23
CA ARG A 137 -7.72 -17.94 23.07
C ARG A 137 -7.31 -18.09 24.53
#